data_AF-V2U5W4-F1
#
_entry.id   AF-V2U5W4-F1
#
_cell.length_a   1.000
_cell.length_b   1.000
_cell.length_c   1.000
_cell.angle_alpha   90.00
_cell.angle_beta   90.00
_cell.angle_gamma   90.00
#
_symmetry.space_group_name_H-M   'P 1'
#
loop_
_entity.id
_entity.type
_entity.pdbx_description
1 polymer ?
#
loop_
_entity_poly.entity_id
_entity_poly.type
_entity_poly.pdbx_seq_one_letter_code
_entity_poly.pdbx_strand_id
1 'polypeptide(L)'
;MNTPNPNLLPFSPAELEHYCFELKTKPQSFKMGRRLFQFQQGQSLYWLKAQQMDAHPQLSAGFCRELDFYRQFQQADAPDFLLPFYCAQNTEILRIQQESFQDYLIVPDAPAFFALAPSQFSLSQIQTRLLQVLDSLEQLTRLGYLHADLKAEHWREWAGQVKLIDFEQLQAINAPAASNMTATPRYMAPELFHGEAKTLASDLYALGIIVYEWLTQRRLQAKSYQDWAYLHCQQLKIELPAAYLGFQDLLEAMLNKQKSQREVSFLALKTLLSTENA
;
A
#
# COMPACT_ATOMS: atom_id res chain seq x y z
N MET A 1 20.08 -26.12 7.67
CA MET A 1 20.64 -25.30 6.58
C MET A 1 19.65 -24.14 6.40
N ASN A 2 20.02 -22.92 6.78
CA ASN A 2 19.16 -21.75 6.56
C ASN A 2 19.13 -21.48 5.05
N THR A 3 18.03 -21.82 4.39
CA THR A 3 17.73 -21.26 3.08
C THR A 3 17.60 -19.75 3.24
N PRO A 4 18.34 -18.91 2.48
CA PRO A 4 18.16 -17.47 2.56
C PRO A 4 16.71 -17.12 2.23
N ASN A 5 16.12 -16.19 2.99
CA ASN A 5 14.76 -15.72 2.75
C ASN A 5 14.68 -15.21 1.29
N PRO A 6 13.83 -15.80 0.42
CA PRO A 6 13.77 -15.48 -1.00
C PRO A 6 13.32 -14.05 -1.28
N ASN A 7 12.76 -13.37 -0.29
CA ASN A 7 12.34 -11.97 -0.36
C ASN A 7 13.46 -10.98 0.03
N LEU A 8 14.67 -11.45 0.36
CA LEU A 8 15.82 -10.56 0.60
C LEU A 8 16.63 -10.35 -0.67
N LEU A 9 16.80 -9.09 -1.05
CA LEU A 9 17.68 -8.70 -2.15
C LEU A 9 19.15 -8.83 -1.72
N PRO A 10 20.02 -9.41 -2.55
CA PRO A 10 21.39 -9.73 -2.19
C PRO A 10 22.34 -8.52 -2.36
N PHE A 11 21.94 -7.34 -1.88
CA PHE A 11 22.80 -6.16 -1.89
C PHE A 11 23.78 -6.16 -0.72
N SER A 12 24.91 -5.49 -0.91
CA SER A 12 25.79 -5.08 0.19
C SER A 12 26.05 -3.56 0.15
N PRO A 13 26.29 -2.90 1.29
CA PRO A 13 26.55 -1.46 1.31
C PRO A 13 27.74 -1.04 0.43
N ALA A 14 28.79 -1.87 0.39
CA ALA A 14 29.98 -1.62 -0.43
C ALA A 14 29.66 -1.66 -1.94
N GLU A 15 28.81 -2.59 -2.38
CA GLU A 15 28.34 -2.62 -3.77
C GLU A 15 27.46 -1.41 -4.11
N LEU A 16 26.63 -0.98 -3.15
CA LEU A 16 25.70 0.12 -3.38
C LEU A 16 26.41 1.44 -3.71
N GLU A 17 27.59 1.71 -3.14
CA GLU A 17 28.38 2.91 -3.43
C GLU A 17 28.86 3.00 -4.90
N HIS A 18 28.82 1.89 -5.65
CA HIS A 18 29.27 1.85 -7.06
C HIS A 18 28.15 2.12 -8.07
N TYR A 19 26.88 2.15 -7.65
CA TYR A 19 25.77 2.40 -8.56
C TYR A 19 25.57 3.90 -8.84
N CYS A 20 25.06 4.20 -10.03
CA CYS A 20 24.60 5.53 -10.39
C CYS A 20 23.17 5.75 -9.89
N PHE A 21 23.01 6.64 -8.91
CA PHE A 21 21.71 7.01 -8.36
C PHE A 21 21.14 8.26 -9.02
N GLU A 22 19.92 8.17 -9.54
CA GLU A 22 19.13 9.30 -10.00
C GLU A 22 18.15 9.75 -8.91
N LEU A 23 18.21 11.02 -8.50
CA LEU A 23 17.32 11.58 -7.49
C LEU A 23 15.93 11.85 -8.09
N LYS A 24 14.89 11.20 -7.55
CA LYS A 24 13.48 11.34 -7.97
C LYS A 24 12.59 12.02 -6.92
N THR A 25 13.19 12.50 -5.83
CA THR A 25 12.46 13.11 -4.72
C THR A 25 11.71 14.37 -5.16
N LYS A 26 10.43 14.47 -4.79
CA LYS A 26 9.65 15.70 -5.00
C LYS A 26 10.20 16.86 -4.15
N PRO A 27 10.16 18.12 -4.62
CA PRO A 27 10.77 19.26 -3.92
C PRO A 27 10.31 19.44 -2.47
N GLN A 28 9.02 19.24 -2.18
CA GLN A 28 8.50 19.38 -0.82
C GLN A 28 9.02 18.28 0.11
N SER A 29 9.03 17.02 -0.35
CA SER A 29 9.57 15.89 0.41
C SER A 29 11.09 16.01 0.60
N PHE A 30 11.80 16.54 -0.40
CA PHE A 30 13.25 16.77 -0.32
C PHE A 30 13.60 17.73 0.83
N LYS A 31 12.84 18.82 0.98
CA LYS A 31 12.99 19.78 2.09
C LYS A 31 12.71 19.16 3.47
N MET A 32 11.98 18.05 3.51
CA MET A 32 11.70 17.29 4.74
C MET A 32 12.75 16.21 5.03
N GLY A 33 13.87 16.21 4.31
CA GLY A 33 14.95 15.25 4.46
C GLY A 33 14.71 13.91 3.79
N ARG A 34 13.60 13.73 3.06
CA ARG A 34 13.35 12.50 2.31
C ARG A 34 14.28 12.44 1.12
N ARG A 35 14.77 11.25 0.80
CA ARG A 35 15.39 10.93 -0.47
C ARG A 35 14.73 9.71 -1.09
N LEU A 36 14.39 9.82 -2.36
CA LEU A 36 13.97 8.73 -3.21
C LEU A 36 14.89 8.74 -4.41
N PHE A 37 15.67 7.67 -4.55
CA PHE A 37 16.58 7.44 -5.65
C PHE A 37 16.09 6.29 -6.50
N GLN A 38 16.49 6.31 -7.77
CA GLN A 38 16.38 5.19 -8.67
C GLN A 38 17.77 4.80 -9.15
N PHE A 39 18.05 3.51 -9.25
CA PHE A 39 19.32 2.99 -9.77
C PHE A 39 19.10 1.67 -10.50
N GLN A 40 20.09 1.26 -11.28
CA GLN A 40 20.03 0.03 -12.10
C GLN A 40 21.12 -0.94 -11.68
N GLN A 41 20.78 -2.23 -11.66
CA GLN A 41 21.72 -3.34 -11.57
C GLN A 41 21.42 -4.31 -12.72
N GLY A 42 22.31 -4.38 -13.71
CA GLY A 42 22.07 -5.13 -14.94
C GLY A 42 20.86 -4.55 -15.70
N GLN A 43 19.85 -5.38 -15.95
CA GLN A 43 18.58 -4.97 -16.60
C GLN A 43 17.49 -4.60 -15.60
N SER A 44 17.73 -4.80 -14.30
CA SER A 44 16.75 -4.56 -13.25
C SER A 44 16.88 -3.15 -12.71
N LEU A 45 15.73 -2.53 -12.47
CA LEU A 45 15.59 -1.18 -11.94
C LEU A 45 15.13 -1.26 -10.48
N TYR A 46 15.67 -0.41 -9.62
CA TYR A 46 15.40 -0.42 -8.18
C TYR A 46 15.11 0.99 -7.66
N TRP A 47 14.30 1.03 -6.61
CA TRP A 47 14.06 2.23 -5.82
C TRP A 47 14.81 2.14 -4.50
N LEU A 48 15.47 3.23 -4.12
CA LEU A 48 16.07 3.41 -2.80
C LEU A 48 15.38 4.59 -2.11
N LYS A 49 14.64 4.29 -1.04
CA LYS A 49 14.04 5.26 -0.14
C LYS A 49 14.97 5.45 1.04
N ALA A 50 15.33 6.69 1.36
CA ALA A 50 16.23 7.00 2.47
C ALA A 50 15.80 8.29 3.18
N GLN A 51 16.26 8.46 4.41
CA GLN A 51 15.97 9.64 5.22
C GLN A 51 17.28 10.25 5.72
N GLN A 52 17.42 11.57 5.60
CA GLN A 52 18.59 12.28 6.15
C GLN A 52 18.67 12.11 7.66
N MET A 53 19.89 11.93 8.18
CA MET A 53 20.16 11.66 9.59
C MET A 53 19.79 12.82 10.53
N ASP A 54 19.80 14.06 10.03
CA ASP A 54 19.50 15.29 10.78
C ASP A 54 18.03 15.73 10.65
N ALA A 55 17.19 14.92 10.02
CA ALA A 55 15.77 15.25 9.86
C ALA A 55 15.03 15.22 11.20
N HIS A 56 14.09 16.17 11.37
CA HIS A 56 13.26 16.25 12.56
C HIS A 56 12.45 14.96 12.78
N PRO A 57 12.34 14.40 14.00
CA PRO A 57 11.70 13.09 14.25
C PRO A 57 10.27 12.95 13.71
N GLN A 58 9.49 14.03 13.73
CA GLN A 58 8.12 14.01 13.18
C GLN A 58 8.09 13.83 11.65
N LEU A 59 9.13 14.27 10.94
CA LEU A 59 9.23 14.15 9.48
C LEU A 59 9.74 12.76 9.05
N SER A 60 10.54 12.11 9.89
CA SER A 60 11.07 10.76 9.64
C SER A 60 10.18 9.64 10.18
N ALA A 61 9.27 9.92 11.13
CA ALA A 61 8.46 8.91 11.83
C ALA A 61 7.72 7.94 10.90
N GLY A 62 7.17 8.41 9.77
CA GLY A 62 6.51 7.55 8.79
C GLY A 62 7.49 6.56 8.15
N PHE A 63 8.66 7.03 7.74
CA PHE A 63 9.67 6.16 7.16
C PHE A 63 10.25 5.17 8.15
N CYS A 64 10.58 5.62 9.36
CA CYS A 64 11.12 4.74 10.39
C CYS A 64 10.14 3.60 10.67
N ARG A 65 8.84 3.90 10.71
CA ARG A 65 7.79 2.89 10.87
C ARG A 65 7.76 1.87 9.72
N GLU A 66 7.82 2.34 8.48
CA GLU A 66 7.90 1.45 7.32
C GLU A 66 9.16 0.57 7.39
N LEU A 67 10.31 1.17 7.68
CA LEU A 67 11.59 0.46 7.75
C LEU A 67 11.58 -0.58 8.88
N ASP A 68 11.04 -0.25 10.04
CA ASP A 68 10.89 -1.16 11.17
C ASP A 68 9.93 -2.32 10.84
N PHE A 69 8.92 -2.09 9.99
CA PHE A 69 8.07 -3.17 9.49
C PHE A 69 8.86 -4.16 8.62
N TYR A 70 9.66 -3.68 7.65
CA TYR A 70 10.51 -4.56 6.83
C TYR A 70 11.59 -5.28 7.65
N ARG A 71 12.19 -4.61 8.65
CA ARG A 71 13.23 -5.18 9.52
C ARG A 71 12.76 -6.43 10.28
N GLN A 72 11.48 -6.54 10.59
CA GLN A 72 10.89 -7.73 11.22
C GLN A 72 11.10 -9.01 10.40
N PHE A 73 11.25 -8.88 9.08
CA PHE A 73 11.38 -10.00 8.15
C PHE A 73 12.80 -10.21 7.62
N GLN A 74 13.81 -9.57 8.21
CA GLN A 74 15.23 -9.85 7.86
C GLN A 74 15.68 -11.25 8.30
N GLN A 75 15.09 -11.79 9.38
CA GLN A 75 15.44 -13.09 9.95
C GLN A 75 14.24 -14.03 10.08
N ALA A 76 13.11 -13.66 9.49
CA ALA A 76 11.87 -14.43 9.47
C ALA A 76 11.35 -14.50 8.04
N ASP A 77 10.41 -15.42 7.79
CA ASP A 77 9.73 -15.48 6.49
C ASP A 77 8.93 -14.19 6.27
N ALA A 78 9.19 -13.53 5.15
CA ALA A 78 8.45 -12.34 4.77
C ALA A 78 7.10 -12.74 4.17
N PRO A 79 6.01 -12.03 4.48
CA PRO A 79 4.70 -12.31 3.91
C PRO A 79 4.69 -12.10 2.39
N ASP A 80 3.84 -12.85 1.69
CA ASP A 80 3.83 -12.92 0.23
C ASP A 80 3.47 -11.58 -0.43
N PHE A 81 2.79 -10.68 0.28
CA PHE A 81 2.45 -9.37 -0.27
C PHE A 81 3.65 -8.41 -0.32
N LEU A 82 4.79 -8.71 0.31
CA LEU A 82 5.96 -7.84 0.21
C LEU A 82 6.72 -8.07 -1.09
N LEU A 83 7.15 -6.97 -1.72
CA LEU A 83 8.21 -7.05 -2.73
C LEU A 83 9.49 -7.60 -2.10
N PRO A 84 10.36 -8.25 -2.89
CA PRO A 84 11.73 -8.44 -2.46
C PRO A 84 12.34 -7.12 -2.00
N PHE A 85 13.09 -7.13 -0.91
CA PHE A 85 13.60 -5.91 -0.30
C PHE A 85 15.00 -6.06 0.27
N TYR A 86 15.68 -4.95 0.44
CA TYR A 86 16.85 -4.80 1.29
C TYR A 86 16.61 -3.61 2.20
N CYS A 87 16.82 -3.77 3.50
CA CYS A 87 16.74 -2.67 4.45
C CYS A 87 18.03 -2.56 5.25
N ALA A 88 18.46 -1.33 5.50
CA ALA A 88 19.68 -1.02 6.22
C ALA A 88 19.67 -1.62 7.64
N GLN A 89 20.80 -2.23 8.01
CA GLN A 89 21.07 -2.60 9.39
C GLN A 89 21.63 -1.41 10.18
N ASN A 90 21.45 -1.39 11.50
CA ASN A 90 21.79 -0.24 12.36
C ASN A 90 23.25 0.23 12.28
N THR A 91 24.17 -0.60 11.78
CA THR A 91 25.60 -0.29 11.64
C THR A 91 25.99 0.18 10.23
N GLU A 92 25.10 0.10 9.25
CA GLU A 92 25.41 0.40 7.86
C GLU A 92 25.24 1.90 7.56
N ILE A 93 26.23 2.48 6.89
CA ILE A 93 26.16 3.84 6.39
C ILE A 93 26.35 3.77 4.89
N LEU A 94 25.33 4.17 4.14
CA LEU A 94 25.41 4.31 2.70
C LEU A 94 25.73 5.76 2.35
N ARG A 95 26.74 5.96 1.50
CA ARG A 95 27.08 7.27 0.95
C ARG A 95 26.60 7.37 -0.49
N ILE A 96 25.77 8.38 -0.76
CA ILE A 96 25.34 8.71 -2.11
C ILE A 96 25.65 10.18 -2.33
N GLN A 97 26.52 10.47 -3.29
CA GLN A 97 27.00 11.83 -3.58
C GLN A 97 27.65 12.46 -2.32
N GLN A 98 27.12 13.57 -1.80
CA GLN A 98 27.63 14.27 -0.61
C GLN A 98 26.81 13.98 0.66
N GLU A 99 25.88 13.01 0.60
CA GLU A 99 24.97 12.68 1.69
C GLU A 99 25.23 11.28 2.25
N SER A 100 24.93 11.09 3.53
CA SER A 100 25.08 9.82 4.23
C SER A 100 23.74 9.39 4.84
N PHE A 101 23.42 8.10 4.72
CA PHE A 101 22.15 7.53 5.15
C PHE A 101 22.38 6.29 6.01
N GLN A 102 21.71 6.24 7.16
CA GLN A 102 21.63 5.05 8.02
C GLN A 102 20.31 4.30 7.84
N ASP A 103 19.24 5.04 7.59
CA ASP A 103 17.93 4.47 7.31
C ASP A 103 17.68 4.53 5.80
N TYR A 104 17.67 3.35 5.18
CA TYR A 104 17.29 3.20 3.79
C TYR A 104 16.63 1.83 3.52
N LEU A 105 15.73 1.82 2.54
CA LEU A 105 14.97 0.68 2.04
C LEU A 105 15.13 0.62 0.53
N ILE A 106 15.48 -0.54 0.02
CA ILE A 106 15.58 -0.84 -1.40
C ILE A 106 14.51 -1.86 -1.76
N VAL A 107 13.78 -1.58 -2.83
CA VAL A 107 12.81 -2.50 -3.45
C VAL A 107 12.98 -2.46 -4.97
N PRO A 108 12.65 -3.53 -5.71
CA PRO A 108 12.64 -3.48 -7.15
C PRO A 108 11.58 -2.50 -7.66
N ASP A 109 11.82 -1.91 -8.82
CA ASP A 109 10.77 -1.26 -9.59
C ASP A 109 9.74 -2.31 -10.04
N ALA A 110 8.47 -2.01 -9.78
CA ALA A 110 7.38 -2.91 -10.10
C ALA A 110 6.20 -2.11 -10.70
N PRO A 111 5.59 -2.59 -11.79
CA PRO A 111 4.43 -1.94 -12.39
C PRO A 111 3.26 -1.88 -11.40
N ALA A 112 2.40 -0.88 -11.56
CA ALA A 112 1.19 -0.77 -10.74
C ALA A 112 0.20 -1.90 -11.08
N PHE A 113 -0.36 -2.55 -10.07
CA PHE A 113 -1.23 -3.71 -10.22
C PHE A 113 -2.57 -3.37 -10.92
N PHE A 114 -3.09 -2.16 -10.69
CA PHE A 114 -4.32 -1.67 -11.31
C PHE A 114 -4.07 -0.81 -12.57
N ALA A 115 -2.91 -0.94 -13.21
CA ALA A 115 -2.55 -0.13 -14.38
C ALA A 115 -3.34 -0.49 -15.64
N LEU A 116 -3.58 -1.78 -15.86
CA LEU A 116 -4.35 -2.25 -17.01
C LEU A 116 -5.86 -2.11 -16.71
N ALA A 117 -6.62 -1.68 -17.72
CA ALA A 117 -8.07 -1.58 -17.61
C ALA A 117 -8.70 -2.97 -17.37
N PRO A 118 -9.80 -3.06 -16.59
CA PRO A 118 -10.49 -4.33 -16.32
C PRO A 118 -10.96 -5.02 -17.61
N SER A 119 -11.23 -4.27 -18.68
CA SER A 119 -11.64 -4.81 -20.00
C SER A 119 -10.56 -5.63 -20.70
N GLN A 120 -9.30 -5.57 -20.22
CA GLN A 120 -8.22 -6.41 -20.73
C GLN A 120 -8.17 -7.79 -20.06
N PHE A 121 -9.06 -8.04 -19.09
CA PHE A 121 -9.13 -9.27 -18.32
C PHE A 121 -10.49 -9.95 -18.50
N SER A 122 -10.53 -11.27 -18.42
CA SER A 122 -11.77 -12.00 -18.22
C SER A 122 -12.31 -11.80 -16.80
N LEU A 123 -13.59 -12.07 -16.57
CA LEU A 123 -14.19 -11.98 -15.22
C LEU A 123 -13.48 -12.88 -14.21
N SER A 124 -13.06 -14.08 -14.62
CA SER A 124 -12.29 -15.00 -13.77
C SER A 124 -10.89 -14.46 -13.44
N GLN A 125 -10.24 -13.74 -14.38
CA GLN A 125 -8.98 -13.07 -14.10
C GLN A 125 -9.17 -11.89 -13.14
N ILE A 126 -10.23 -11.09 -13.31
CA ILE A 126 -10.59 -10.02 -12.36
C ILE A 126 -10.81 -10.61 -10.96
N GLN A 127 -11.63 -11.65 -10.85
CA GLN A 127 -11.90 -12.35 -9.59
C GLN A 127 -10.60 -12.83 -8.93
N THR A 128 -9.74 -13.52 -9.68
CA THR A 128 -8.46 -14.03 -9.17
C THR A 128 -7.57 -12.90 -8.66
N ARG A 129 -7.52 -11.78 -9.37
CA ARG A 129 -6.76 -10.59 -8.94
C ARG A 129 -7.31 -10.00 -7.65
N LEU A 130 -8.63 -9.89 -7.52
CA LEU A 130 -9.29 -9.38 -6.31
C LEU A 130 -9.11 -10.33 -5.12
N LEU A 131 -9.11 -11.64 -5.34
CA LEU A 131 -8.79 -12.63 -4.30
C LEU A 131 -7.36 -12.43 -3.76
N GLN A 132 -6.37 -12.26 -4.62
CA GLN A 132 -4.98 -12.00 -4.19
C GLN A 132 -4.86 -10.70 -3.37
N VAL A 133 -5.62 -9.67 -3.73
CA VAL A 133 -5.65 -8.38 -3.00
C VAL A 133 -6.25 -8.57 -1.59
N LEU A 134 -7.35 -9.33 -1.48
CA LEU A 134 -7.93 -9.68 -0.17
C LEU A 134 -7.00 -10.57 0.65
N ASP A 135 -6.32 -11.54 0.04
CA ASP A 135 -5.31 -12.37 0.70
C ASP A 135 -4.17 -11.53 1.30
N SER A 136 -3.72 -10.50 0.57
CA SER A 136 -2.67 -9.60 1.04
C SER A 136 -3.09 -8.80 2.27
N LEU A 137 -4.31 -8.25 2.27
CA LEU A 137 -4.84 -7.55 3.44
C LEU A 137 -5.13 -8.49 4.61
N GLU A 138 -5.58 -9.71 4.34
CA GLU A 138 -5.79 -10.71 5.38
C GLU A 138 -4.47 -11.09 6.06
N GLN A 139 -3.41 -11.31 5.28
CA GLN A 139 -2.06 -11.57 5.81
C GLN A 139 -1.59 -10.39 6.68
N LEU A 140 -1.72 -9.15 6.20
CA LEU A 140 -1.35 -7.95 6.98
C LEU A 140 -2.14 -7.85 8.30
N THR A 141 -3.44 -8.16 8.24
CA THR A 141 -4.32 -8.16 9.42
C THR A 141 -3.90 -9.24 10.42
N ARG A 142 -3.54 -10.44 9.95
CA ARG A 142 -3.03 -11.53 10.81
C ARG A 142 -1.70 -11.19 11.48
N LEU A 143 -0.88 -10.33 10.85
CA LEU A 143 0.33 -9.76 11.46
C LEU A 143 0.01 -8.67 12.52
N GLY A 144 -1.26 -8.35 12.75
CA GLY A 144 -1.70 -7.39 13.76
C GLY A 144 -1.76 -5.95 13.28
N TYR A 145 -1.66 -5.71 11.97
CA TYR A 145 -1.56 -4.37 11.40
C TYR A 145 -2.72 -3.99 10.49
N LEU A 146 -2.97 -2.69 10.45
CA LEU A 146 -3.74 -1.96 9.44
C LEU A 146 -2.76 -1.22 8.53
N HIS A 147 -3.00 -1.21 7.23
CA HIS A 147 -2.22 -0.37 6.32
C HIS A 147 -2.53 1.11 6.55
N ALA A 148 -3.79 1.46 6.81
CA ALA A 148 -4.24 2.79 7.24
C ALA A 148 -4.04 3.95 6.21
N ASP A 149 -3.63 3.67 4.97
CA ASP A 149 -3.55 4.64 3.86
C ASP A 149 -3.51 3.91 2.51
N LEU A 150 -4.42 2.95 2.30
CA LEU A 150 -4.50 2.22 1.03
C LEU A 150 -4.84 3.13 -0.15
N LYS A 151 -4.11 2.93 -1.26
CA LYS A 151 -4.31 3.64 -2.54
C LYS A 151 -4.02 2.71 -3.70
N ALA A 152 -4.60 2.99 -4.87
CA ALA A 152 -4.30 2.23 -6.08
C ALA A 152 -2.79 2.19 -6.39
N GLU A 153 -2.08 3.29 -6.09
CA GLU A 153 -0.65 3.46 -6.33
C GLU A 153 0.25 2.58 -5.41
N HIS A 154 -0.30 2.00 -4.35
CA HIS A 154 0.44 1.14 -3.42
C HIS A 154 0.41 -0.34 -3.82
N TRP A 155 -0.46 -0.72 -4.77
CA TRP A 155 -0.56 -2.08 -5.27
C TRP A 155 0.36 -2.28 -6.47
N ARG A 156 1.21 -3.29 -6.41
CA ARG A 156 2.23 -3.60 -7.42
C ARG A 156 2.06 -5.02 -7.93
N GLU A 157 2.56 -5.26 -9.14
CA GLU A 157 2.64 -6.62 -9.69
C GLU A 157 4.10 -7.05 -9.79
N TRP A 158 4.43 -8.19 -9.21
CA TRP A 158 5.78 -8.76 -9.25
C TRP A 158 5.69 -10.27 -9.39
N ALA A 159 6.36 -10.82 -10.40
CA ALA A 159 6.35 -12.25 -10.71
C ALA A 159 4.93 -12.87 -10.77
N GLY A 160 3.96 -12.13 -11.32
CA GLY A 160 2.57 -12.58 -11.48
C GLY A 160 1.73 -12.57 -10.19
N GLN A 161 2.25 -11.98 -9.11
CA GLN A 161 1.55 -11.84 -7.83
C GLN A 161 1.35 -10.37 -7.49
N VAL A 162 0.24 -10.08 -6.80
CA VAL A 162 0.05 -8.77 -6.18
C VAL A 162 1.04 -8.57 -5.04
N LYS A 163 1.55 -7.35 -4.92
CA LYS A 163 2.38 -6.88 -3.82
C LYS A 163 1.85 -5.54 -3.30
N LEU A 164 2.15 -5.24 -2.04
CA LEU A 164 1.74 -4.03 -1.35
C LEU A 164 2.99 -3.30 -0.84
N ILE A 165 3.04 -1.99 -1.07
CA ILE A 165 4.14 -1.11 -0.67
C ILE A 165 3.62 0.10 0.10
N ASP A 166 4.54 0.91 0.64
CA ASP A 166 4.26 2.16 1.37
C ASP A 166 3.54 1.95 2.71
N PHE A 167 4.29 1.41 3.68
CA PHE A 167 3.80 1.15 5.04
C PHE A 167 4.04 2.33 6.01
N GLU A 168 4.20 3.56 5.51
CA GLU A 168 4.53 4.70 6.40
C GLU A 168 3.43 5.04 7.41
N GLN A 169 2.18 4.72 7.07
CA GLN A 169 1.01 5.00 7.91
C GLN A 169 0.53 3.80 8.72
N LEU A 170 1.27 2.68 8.71
CA LEU A 170 0.93 1.43 9.36
C LEU A 170 0.49 1.64 10.83
N GLN A 171 -0.56 0.96 11.27
CA GLN A 171 -1.04 1.04 12.66
C GLN A 171 -1.31 -0.35 13.20
N ALA A 172 -1.09 -0.56 14.49
CA ALA A 172 -1.59 -1.77 15.15
C ALA A 172 -3.12 -1.72 15.16
N ILE A 173 -3.79 -2.85 14.97
CA ILE A 173 -5.27 -2.93 14.89
C ILE A 173 -5.98 -2.33 16.11
N ASN A 174 -5.36 -2.40 17.30
CA ASN A 174 -5.91 -1.89 18.55
C ASN A 174 -5.26 -0.57 19.01
N ALA A 175 -4.58 0.14 18.10
CA ALA A 175 -4.00 1.44 18.43
C ALA A 175 -5.12 2.45 18.76
N PRO A 176 -4.94 3.31 19.79
CA PRO A 176 -5.87 4.38 20.06
C PRO A 176 -5.95 5.34 18.86
N ALA A 177 -7.08 6.04 18.74
CA ALA A 177 -7.24 7.08 17.72
C ALA A 177 -6.05 8.05 17.77
N ALA A 178 -5.28 8.13 16.69
CA ALA A 178 -4.21 9.10 16.59
C ALA A 178 -4.82 10.51 16.54
N SER A 179 -4.21 11.47 17.24
CA SER A 179 -4.61 12.88 17.21
C SER A 179 -4.45 13.51 15.81
N ASN A 180 -3.59 12.94 14.97
CA ASN A 180 -3.31 13.42 13.63
C ASN A 180 -3.95 12.47 12.60
N MET A 181 -5.07 12.89 12.00
CA MET A 181 -5.72 12.17 10.92
C MET A 181 -4.93 12.34 9.61
N THR A 182 -3.95 11.47 9.36
CA THR A 182 -3.24 11.38 8.08
C THR A 182 -3.97 10.37 7.18
N ALA A 183 -4.80 10.84 6.26
CA ALA A 183 -5.39 9.97 5.25
C ALA A 183 -5.67 10.75 3.97
N THR A 184 -5.68 10.02 2.86
CA THR A 184 -5.99 10.59 1.55
C THR A 184 -7.51 10.67 1.38
N PRO A 185 -8.13 11.86 1.36
CA PRO A 185 -9.59 12.00 1.44
C PRO A 185 -10.38 11.21 0.39
N ARG A 186 -9.78 10.97 -0.78
CA ARG A 186 -10.33 10.16 -1.88
C ARG A 186 -10.71 8.73 -1.49
N TYR A 187 -9.94 8.10 -0.62
CA TYR A 187 -10.13 6.70 -0.19
C TYR A 187 -10.61 6.61 1.25
N MET A 188 -10.84 7.77 1.90
CA MET A 188 -11.12 7.86 3.32
C MET A 188 -12.53 7.34 3.62
N ALA A 189 -12.63 6.46 4.60
CA ALA A 189 -13.91 5.91 5.05
C ALA A 189 -14.77 6.97 5.79
N PRO A 190 -16.11 6.90 5.73
CA PRO A 190 -17.01 7.87 6.35
C PRO A 190 -16.72 8.15 7.82
N GLU A 191 -16.44 7.12 8.62
CA GLU A 191 -16.12 7.26 10.04
C GLU A 191 -14.89 8.15 10.32
N LEU A 192 -13.93 8.20 9.39
CA LEU A 192 -12.70 8.97 9.56
C LEU A 192 -12.95 10.47 9.37
N PHE A 193 -13.93 10.86 8.56
CA PHE A 193 -14.38 12.25 8.47
C PHE A 193 -15.03 12.74 9.78
N HIS A 194 -15.50 11.82 10.61
CA HIS A 194 -16.07 12.09 11.94
C HIS A 194 -15.02 12.00 13.07
N GLY A 195 -13.75 11.77 12.74
CA GLY A 195 -12.66 11.70 13.73
C GLY A 195 -12.55 10.35 14.44
N GLU A 196 -13.22 9.30 13.96
CA GLU A 196 -13.08 7.96 14.53
C GLU A 196 -11.71 7.34 14.23
N ALA A 197 -11.30 6.36 15.04
CA ALA A 197 -10.06 5.61 14.82
C ALA A 197 -10.12 4.79 13.52
N LYS A 198 -8.96 4.62 12.88
CA LYS A 198 -8.81 3.69 11.76
C LYS A 198 -8.98 2.26 12.25
N THR A 199 -9.65 1.45 11.44
CA THR A 199 -9.94 0.04 11.72
C THR A 199 -9.79 -0.78 10.43
N LEU A 200 -9.89 -2.10 10.54
CA LEU A 200 -9.96 -2.97 9.36
C LEU A 200 -11.10 -2.57 8.41
N ALA A 201 -12.25 -2.14 8.97
CA ALA A 201 -13.35 -1.63 8.17
C ALA A 201 -12.94 -0.42 7.32
N SER A 202 -12.07 0.45 7.83
CA SER A 202 -11.59 1.63 7.10
C SER A 202 -10.66 1.26 5.95
N ASP A 203 -9.78 0.27 6.14
CA ASP A 203 -8.93 -0.27 5.07
C ASP A 203 -9.78 -0.96 3.98
N LEU A 204 -10.78 -1.75 4.37
CA LEU A 204 -11.69 -2.41 3.42
C LEU A 204 -12.53 -1.40 2.62
N TYR A 205 -12.94 -0.29 3.24
CA TYR A 205 -13.59 0.80 2.50
C TYR A 205 -12.65 1.42 1.47
N ALA A 206 -11.41 1.71 1.86
CA ALA A 206 -10.40 2.25 0.95
C ALA A 206 -10.14 1.30 -0.24
N LEU A 207 -10.04 -0.01 0.04
CA LEU A 207 -9.97 -1.04 -0.99
C LEU A 207 -11.21 -1.02 -1.91
N GLY A 208 -12.41 -0.91 -1.34
CA GLY A 208 -13.64 -0.80 -2.11
C GLY A 208 -13.62 0.38 -3.08
N ILE A 209 -13.09 1.54 -2.67
CA ILE A 209 -12.97 2.70 -3.57
C ILE A 209 -11.98 2.40 -4.69
N ILE A 210 -10.84 1.76 -4.40
CA ILE A 210 -9.85 1.39 -5.41
C ILE A 210 -10.47 0.45 -6.46
N VAL A 211 -11.16 -0.60 -6.00
CA VAL A 211 -11.82 -1.57 -6.89
C VAL A 211 -12.94 -0.91 -7.69
N TYR A 212 -13.75 -0.06 -7.06
CA TYR A 212 -14.81 0.69 -7.75
C TYR A 212 -14.25 1.63 -8.83
N GLU A 213 -13.24 2.45 -8.51
CA GLU A 213 -12.59 3.32 -9.51
C GLU A 213 -11.97 2.49 -10.65
N TRP A 214 -11.39 1.33 -10.35
CA TRP A 214 -10.81 0.44 -11.36
C TRP A 214 -11.88 -0.21 -12.25
N LEU A 215 -12.93 -0.82 -11.70
CA LEU A 215 -13.99 -1.47 -12.49
C LEU A 215 -14.77 -0.47 -13.34
N THR A 216 -15.05 0.72 -12.81
CA THR A 216 -15.77 1.77 -13.54
C THR A 216 -14.90 2.57 -14.49
N GLN A 217 -13.56 2.47 -14.36
CA GLN A 217 -12.58 3.36 -15.00
C GLN A 217 -12.87 4.84 -14.73
N ARG A 218 -13.58 5.15 -13.64
CA ARG A 218 -13.98 6.50 -13.25
C ARG A 218 -13.32 6.87 -11.93
N ARG A 219 -12.32 7.73 -12.02
CA ARG A 219 -11.66 8.32 -10.86
C ARG A 219 -12.59 9.33 -10.16
N LEU A 220 -12.87 9.12 -8.87
CA LEU A 220 -13.63 10.03 -8.02
C LEU A 220 -12.90 11.36 -7.88
N GLN A 221 -13.65 12.44 -7.77
CA GLN A 221 -13.10 13.79 -7.65
C GLN A 221 -13.98 14.64 -6.73
N ALA A 222 -13.32 15.45 -5.90
CA ALA A 222 -13.95 16.47 -5.08
C ALA A 222 -12.98 17.66 -4.97
N LYS A 223 -13.51 18.87 -4.75
CA LYS A 223 -12.71 20.11 -4.80
C LYS A 223 -12.14 20.50 -3.44
N SER A 224 -12.77 20.04 -2.36
CA SER A 224 -12.39 20.36 -1.00
C SER A 224 -12.51 19.14 -0.08
N TYR A 225 -11.96 19.25 1.13
CA TYR A 225 -12.14 18.24 2.17
C TYR A 225 -13.63 18.03 2.52
N GLN A 226 -14.42 19.11 2.53
CA GLN A 226 -15.86 19.06 2.81
C GLN A 226 -16.62 18.35 1.69
N ASP A 227 -16.24 18.58 0.42
CA ASP A 227 -16.83 17.86 -0.72
C ASP A 227 -16.50 16.37 -0.67
N TRP A 228 -15.29 15.99 -0.24
CA TRP A 228 -14.93 14.59 -0.02
C TRP A 228 -15.78 13.97 1.10
N ALA A 229 -15.94 14.66 2.23
CA ALA A 229 -16.79 14.21 3.31
C ALA A 229 -18.24 14.01 2.83
N TYR A 230 -18.80 14.97 2.09
CA TYR A 230 -20.14 14.85 1.53
C TYR A 230 -20.25 13.68 0.54
N LEU A 231 -19.24 13.50 -0.32
CA LEU A 231 -19.21 12.41 -1.28
C LEU A 231 -19.26 11.06 -0.57
N HIS A 232 -18.33 10.79 0.34
CA HIS A 232 -18.24 9.49 1.01
C HIS A 232 -19.38 9.23 1.99
N CYS A 233 -19.78 10.24 2.77
CA CYS A 233 -20.79 10.08 3.81
C CYS A 233 -22.23 10.08 3.26
N GLN A 234 -22.49 10.72 2.11
CA GLN A 234 -23.85 10.95 1.64
C GLN A 234 -24.06 10.55 0.18
N GLN A 235 -23.19 10.99 -0.73
CA GLN A 235 -23.48 10.92 -2.16
C GLN A 235 -23.10 9.61 -2.84
N LEU A 236 -22.07 8.89 -2.37
CA LEU A 236 -21.54 7.71 -3.04
C LEU A 236 -22.65 6.67 -3.24
N LYS A 237 -22.84 6.28 -4.51
CA LYS A 237 -23.73 5.22 -4.98
C LYS A 237 -22.91 4.29 -5.85
N ILE A 238 -23.07 2.98 -5.66
CA ILE A 238 -22.31 1.97 -6.37
C ILE A 238 -23.06 1.62 -7.65
N GLU A 239 -22.56 2.14 -8.77
CA GLU A 239 -23.12 1.92 -10.10
C GLU A 239 -22.04 1.32 -11.00
N LEU A 240 -22.18 0.04 -11.33
CA LEU A 240 -21.22 -0.68 -12.17
C LEU A 240 -21.69 -0.79 -13.62
N PRO A 241 -20.76 -0.79 -14.59
CA PRO A 241 -21.05 -1.21 -15.96
C PRO A 241 -21.64 -2.62 -15.99
N ALA A 242 -22.51 -2.91 -16.96
CA ALA A 242 -23.20 -4.20 -17.08
C ALA A 242 -22.25 -5.42 -17.04
N ALA A 243 -21.06 -5.28 -17.62
CA ALA A 243 -20.03 -6.32 -17.64
C ALA A 243 -19.50 -6.69 -16.24
N TYR A 244 -19.68 -5.82 -15.23
CA TYR A 244 -19.10 -5.98 -13.90
C TYR A 244 -20.15 -6.03 -12.79
N LEU A 245 -21.44 -6.20 -13.13
CA LEU A 245 -22.51 -6.35 -12.14
C LEU A 245 -22.28 -7.53 -11.19
N GLY A 246 -21.53 -8.55 -11.65
CA GLY A 246 -21.06 -9.69 -10.86
C GLY A 246 -20.13 -9.35 -9.67
N PHE A 247 -19.84 -8.07 -9.44
CA PHE A 247 -19.03 -7.57 -8.33
C PHE A 247 -19.78 -6.54 -7.47
N GLN A 248 -21.09 -6.38 -7.71
CA GLN A 248 -21.92 -5.40 -7.02
C GLN A 248 -21.98 -5.70 -5.52
N ASP A 249 -22.31 -6.93 -5.14
CA ASP A 249 -22.48 -7.31 -3.72
C ASP A 249 -21.17 -7.18 -2.94
N LEU A 250 -20.04 -7.54 -3.56
CA LEU A 250 -18.71 -7.31 -2.98
C LEU A 250 -18.47 -5.83 -2.68
N LEU A 251 -18.76 -4.95 -3.64
CA LEU A 251 -18.55 -3.51 -3.47
C LEU A 251 -19.52 -2.91 -2.46
N GLU A 252 -20.78 -3.34 -2.44
CA GLU A 252 -21.74 -2.90 -1.44
C GLU A 252 -21.33 -3.33 -0.02
N ALA A 253 -20.80 -4.54 0.12
CA ALA A 253 -20.28 -5.05 1.38
C ALA A 253 -19.09 -4.22 1.91
N MET A 254 -18.15 -3.83 1.03
CA MET A 254 -16.97 -3.02 1.40
C MET A 254 -17.26 -1.52 1.53
N LEU A 255 -18.18 -0.97 0.73
CA LEU A 255 -18.48 0.46 0.65
C LEU A 255 -19.68 0.90 1.48
N ASN A 256 -20.18 0.02 2.36
CA ASN A 256 -21.21 0.39 3.30
C ASN A 256 -20.76 1.59 4.16
N LYS A 257 -21.58 2.64 4.14
CA LYS A 257 -21.30 3.91 4.85
C LYS A 257 -21.34 3.73 6.36
N GLN A 258 -22.21 2.84 6.85
CA GLN A 258 -22.28 2.50 8.27
C GLN A 258 -21.19 1.47 8.57
N LYS A 259 -20.17 1.90 9.34
CA LYS A 259 -19.03 1.05 9.71
C LYS A 259 -19.43 -0.30 10.30
N SER A 260 -20.48 -0.35 11.12
CA SER A 260 -20.98 -1.58 11.76
C SER A 260 -21.70 -2.55 10.80
N GLN A 261 -22.10 -2.09 9.62
CA GLN A 261 -22.75 -2.88 8.58
C GLN A 261 -21.78 -3.22 7.42
N ARG A 262 -20.52 -2.77 7.53
CA ARG A 262 -19.47 -3.07 6.55
C ARG A 262 -18.92 -4.46 6.82
N GLU A 263 -18.85 -5.29 5.79
CA GLU A 263 -18.28 -6.62 5.92
C GLU A 263 -16.77 -6.52 6.19
N VAL A 264 -16.32 -7.23 7.23
CA VAL A 264 -14.91 -7.27 7.67
C VAL A 264 -14.33 -8.68 7.66
N SER A 265 -15.16 -9.70 7.41
CA SER A 265 -14.75 -11.08 7.23
C SER A 265 -14.19 -11.29 5.84
N PHE A 266 -12.88 -11.53 5.75
CA PHE A 266 -12.22 -11.91 4.50
C PHE A 266 -12.86 -13.16 3.88
N LEU A 267 -13.33 -14.12 4.68
CA LEU A 267 -14.02 -15.31 4.17
C LEU A 267 -15.33 -14.93 3.46
N ALA A 268 -16.12 -14.03 4.05
CA ALA A 268 -17.38 -13.58 3.44
C ALA A 268 -17.10 -12.81 2.13
N LEU A 269 -16.14 -11.88 2.14
CA LEU A 269 -15.75 -11.12 0.94
C LEU A 269 -15.25 -12.04 -0.20
N LYS A 270 -14.44 -13.05 0.13
CA LYS A 270 -13.96 -14.06 -0.84
C LYS A 270 -15.09 -14.95 -1.35
N THR A 271 -16.11 -15.20 -0.53
CA THR A 271 -17.30 -15.96 -0.94
C THR A 271 -18.10 -15.17 -1.96
N LEU A 272 -18.35 -13.87 -1.70
CA LEU A 272 -19.02 -12.97 -2.65
C LEU A 272 -18.31 -12.94 -4.02
N LEU A 273 -16.98 -12.93 -4.02
CA LEU A 273 -16.20 -13.04 -5.26
C LEU A 273 -16.39 -14.37 -6.01
N SER A 274 -16.70 -15.44 -5.30
CA SER A 274 -16.73 -16.81 -5.85
C SER A 274 -18.11 -17.27 -6.29
N THR A 275 -19.17 -16.62 -5.82
CA THR A 275 -20.56 -17.03 -6.05
C THR A 275 -21.18 -16.48 -7.34
N GLU A 276 -20.54 -15.55 -8.05
CA GLU A 276 -21.17 -14.79 -9.16
C GLU A 276 -20.66 -15.16 -10.58
N ASN A 277 -20.01 -16.31 -10.75
CA ASN A 277 -19.54 -16.81 -12.06
C ASN A 277 -20.14 -18.19 -12.48
N ALA A 278 -21.33 -18.54 -11.98
CA ALA A 278 -22.09 -19.73 -12.39
C ALA A 278 -23.21 -19.38 -13.38
#